data_AF-A0AA41U182-F1
#
_entry.id   AF-A0AA41U182-F1
#
_cell.length_a   1.000
_cell.length_b   1.000
_cell.length_c   1.000
_cell.angle_alpha   90.00
_cell.angle_beta   90.00
_cell.angle_gamma   90.00
#
_symmetry.space_group_name_H-M   'P 1'
#
loop_
_entity.id
_entity.type
_entity.pdbx_description
1 polymer ?
#
loop_
_entity_poly.entity_id
_entity_poly.type
_entity_poly.pdbx_seq_one_letter_code
_entity_poly.pdbx_strand_id
1 'polypeptide(L)'
;MTVAVSEDDGQYYLTGTIRGRSTARVPLGRWYKKVGAHWFGVDDAFVEPTVVRAYYDPTLDKAARAEMAKEADVEGGRVVQFVGYMQFMQLKFLGIPIPPDIYGGRLADRKPYSDASHNVIDFMGPADAYVRGFLMPFYAYNALLSDGTLTTQEQFYTAPLTNGSLYSPLDRGTGQSLVASLAAEIAPGLVTRGQVERALEGLDPVLVITPTSEEAGLEPYRIALNRLETEPLPDETTPWLAGLDESQIDAQVIGDYILLTLPDPEDFRDTVVVSALPNRTDIWVYVLSNYDTDDMAGGAGRDMLWRVREYLLEQERTPVSRPGLRPPAGRGSTGLTTAPYRLDDGPALQLRYWTMPVALRHGPDTRRMPNHVMFDGITWSAYLSFDQDSGQIALTRIQEPVRSPTFDLRSALDQYIVAVGAGSRGRIDTSNFTKAAMKREAFNTGPRLRMVNASGTDV
;
A
#
# COMPACT_ATOMS: atom_id res chain seq x y z
N MET A 1 -8.45 25.00 17.01
CA MET A 1 -8.42 23.60 17.49
C MET A 1 -7.09 23.02 17.07
N THR A 2 -6.40 22.28 17.93
CA THR A 2 -5.02 21.80 17.67
C THR A 2 -5.03 20.29 17.55
N VAL A 3 -4.37 19.75 16.53
CA VAL A 3 -4.17 18.31 16.38
C VAL A 3 -3.25 17.80 17.49
N ALA A 4 -3.66 16.73 18.18
CA ALA A 4 -2.91 16.14 19.29
C ALA A 4 -2.77 14.62 19.13
N VAL A 5 -1.71 14.06 19.70
CA VAL A 5 -1.46 12.60 19.73
C VAL A 5 -2.01 12.02 21.04
N SER A 6 -2.61 10.84 20.95
CA SER A 6 -2.93 9.97 22.09
C SER A 6 -2.36 8.57 21.86
N GLU A 7 -2.08 7.85 22.95
CA GLU A 7 -1.60 6.46 22.92
C GLU A 7 -2.57 5.56 23.67
N ASP A 8 -2.77 4.34 23.18
CA ASP A 8 -3.61 3.31 23.78
C ASP A 8 -3.11 1.94 23.30
N ASP A 9 -2.82 1.04 24.24
CA ASP A 9 -2.29 -0.31 23.99
C ASP A 9 -1.14 -0.38 22.95
N GLY A 10 -0.15 0.53 23.07
CA GLY A 10 0.99 0.58 22.16
C GLY A 10 0.67 1.03 20.73
N GLN A 11 -0.52 1.59 20.51
CA GLN A 11 -0.96 2.21 19.26
C GLN A 11 -1.14 3.72 19.45
N TYR A 12 -0.66 4.48 18.48
CA TYR A 12 -0.80 5.93 18.43
C TYR A 12 -1.98 6.36 17.57
N TYR A 13 -2.63 7.43 18.00
CA TYR A 13 -3.78 8.03 17.34
C TYR A 13 -3.65 9.54 17.30
N LEU A 14 -4.29 10.18 16.32
CA LEU A 14 -4.48 11.62 16.28
C LEU A 14 -5.92 12.00 16.68
N THR A 15 -6.06 13.14 17.34
CA THR A 15 -7.33 13.77 17.70
C THR A 15 -7.36 15.20 17.19
N GLY A 16 -8.55 15.81 17.15
CA GLY A 16 -8.70 17.18 16.62
C GLY A 16 -8.50 17.29 15.10
N THR A 17 -8.55 16.18 14.37
CA THR A 17 -8.42 16.11 12.91
C THR A 17 -9.74 16.38 12.17
N ILE A 18 -10.86 16.48 12.91
CA ILE A 18 -12.22 16.57 12.36
C ILE A 18 -12.98 17.72 13.01
N ARG A 19 -13.61 18.54 12.16
CA ARG A 19 -14.38 19.70 12.59
C ARG A 19 -15.59 19.31 13.43
N GLY A 20 -15.69 19.92 14.61
CA GLY A 20 -16.78 19.66 15.56
C GLY A 20 -16.67 18.32 16.29
N ARG A 21 -15.58 17.57 16.11
CA ARG A 21 -15.35 16.25 16.73
C ARG A 21 -13.92 16.17 17.28
N SER A 22 -13.60 16.98 18.30
CA SER A 22 -12.25 17.04 18.88
C SER A 22 -11.76 15.73 19.47
N THR A 23 -12.68 14.87 19.93
CA THR A 23 -12.38 13.58 20.55
C THR A 23 -12.32 12.42 19.56
N ALA A 24 -12.69 12.63 18.30
CA ALA A 24 -12.58 11.58 17.30
C ALA A 24 -11.11 11.21 17.11
N ARG A 25 -10.80 9.93 17.32
CA ARG A 25 -9.47 9.36 17.16
C ARG A 25 -9.31 8.90 15.71
N VAL A 26 -8.15 9.10 15.12
CA VAL A 26 -7.78 8.48 13.84
C VAL A 26 -6.45 7.75 14.01
N PRO A 27 -6.28 6.55 13.44
CA PRO A 27 -5.10 5.74 13.70
C PRO A 27 -3.85 6.36 13.09
N LEU A 28 -2.74 6.36 13.83
CA LEU A 28 -1.43 6.74 13.34
C LEU A 28 -0.54 5.50 13.13
N GLY A 29 -0.63 4.52 14.03
CA GLY A 29 0.09 3.24 13.99
C GLY A 29 0.89 2.98 15.26
N ARG A 30 1.71 1.93 15.28
CA ARG A 30 2.57 1.55 16.42
C ARG A 30 3.81 2.41 16.57
N TRP A 31 4.21 3.06 15.47
CA TRP A 31 5.29 4.01 15.44
C TRP A 31 4.84 5.29 14.77
N TYR A 32 5.35 6.43 15.25
CA TYR A 32 5.08 7.71 14.59
C TYR A 32 6.23 8.70 14.68
N LYS A 33 6.20 9.66 13.76
CA LYS A 33 7.10 10.82 13.73
C LYS A 33 6.36 12.07 13.27
N LYS A 34 6.63 13.19 13.94
CA LYS A 34 6.22 14.51 13.45
C LYS A 34 7.35 15.17 12.66
N VAL A 35 7.05 15.64 11.45
CA VAL A 35 7.99 16.36 10.57
C VAL A 35 7.33 17.63 10.09
N GLY A 36 7.63 18.76 10.75
CA GLY A 36 6.99 20.03 10.44
C GLY A 36 5.46 19.97 10.60
N ALA A 37 4.74 20.22 9.51
CA ALA A 37 3.28 20.16 9.44
C ALA A 37 2.73 18.72 9.22
N HIS A 38 3.60 17.72 9.11
CA HIS A 38 3.23 16.33 8.87
C HIS A 38 3.29 15.49 10.14
N TRP A 39 2.28 14.66 10.33
CA TRP A 39 2.34 13.48 11.18
C TRP A 39 2.45 12.26 10.27
N PHE A 40 3.41 11.40 10.54
CA PHE A 40 3.62 10.16 9.80
C PHE A 40 3.61 9.00 10.78
N GLY A 41 2.99 7.89 10.41
CA GLY A 41 2.95 6.70 11.25
C GLY A 41 3.01 5.41 10.45
N VAL A 42 3.45 4.37 11.14
CA VAL A 42 3.67 3.03 10.60
C VAL A 42 2.96 2.02 11.48
N ASP A 43 2.25 1.10 10.83
CA ASP A 43 1.51 0.02 11.43
C ASP A 43 1.99 -1.30 10.81
N ASP A 44 2.86 -1.98 11.55
CA ASP A 44 3.50 -3.25 11.20
C ASP A 44 2.84 -4.43 11.93
N ALA A 45 1.58 -4.29 12.33
CA ALA A 45 0.82 -5.38 12.94
C ALA A 45 0.60 -6.57 11.98
N PHE A 46 1.00 -6.49 10.71
CA PHE A 46 0.86 -7.52 9.68
C PHE A 46 2.20 -7.82 9.02
N VAL A 47 2.38 -9.08 8.60
CA VAL A 47 3.52 -9.50 7.77
C VAL A 47 3.48 -8.79 6.43
N GLU A 48 2.32 -8.80 5.77
CA GLU A 48 2.12 -8.11 4.50
C GLU A 48 0.63 -7.78 4.27
N PRO A 49 0.23 -6.50 4.08
CA PRO A 49 1.09 -5.33 3.93
C PRO A 49 1.35 -4.58 5.24
N THR A 50 2.48 -3.86 5.29
CA THR A 50 2.69 -2.79 6.27
C THR A 50 1.90 -1.55 5.86
N VAL A 51 1.18 -0.92 6.80
CA VAL A 51 0.46 0.33 6.50
C VAL A 51 1.22 1.55 7.00
N VAL A 52 1.25 2.54 6.13
CA VAL A 52 1.83 3.85 6.40
C VAL A 52 0.72 4.90 6.32
N ARG A 53 0.67 5.78 7.31
CA ARG A 53 -0.31 6.86 7.38
C ARG A 53 0.40 8.21 7.44
N ALA A 54 -0.16 9.20 6.78
CA ALA A 54 0.32 10.57 6.87
C ALA A 54 -0.83 11.56 7.01
N TYR A 55 -0.65 12.59 7.84
CA TYR A 55 -1.61 13.66 8.08
C TYR A 55 -0.90 15.02 7.98
N TYR A 56 -1.40 15.91 7.13
CA TYR A 56 -0.84 17.24 6.91
C TYR A 56 -1.79 18.30 7.46
N ASP A 57 -1.30 19.10 8.40
CA ASP A 57 -2.01 20.25 8.96
C ASP A 57 -1.57 21.54 8.24
N PRO A 58 -2.37 22.04 7.27
CA PRO A 58 -2.00 23.22 6.50
C PRO A 58 -1.95 24.51 7.33
N THR A 59 -2.49 24.51 8.55
CA THR A 59 -2.42 25.67 9.45
C THR A 59 -1.03 25.84 10.08
N LEU A 60 -0.23 24.77 10.12
CA LEU A 60 1.14 24.77 10.63
C LEU A 60 2.17 25.14 9.54
N ASP A 61 1.78 25.11 8.26
CA ASP A 61 2.64 25.47 7.13
C ASP A 61 2.46 26.95 6.74
N LYS A 62 3.56 27.72 6.73
CA LYS A 62 3.55 29.15 6.36
C LYS A 62 3.19 29.36 4.89
N ALA A 63 3.70 28.54 3.97
CA ALA A 63 3.43 28.64 2.55
C ALA A 63 1.97 28.28 2.25
N ALA A 64 1.43 27.23 2.89
CA ALA A 64 0.03 26.88 2.75
C ALA A 64 -0.89 27.97 3.30
N ARG A 65 -0.58 28.54 4.48
CA ARG A 65 -1.36 29.69 5.00
C ARG A 65 -1.34 30.89 4.06
N ALA A 66 -0.16 31.25 3.54
CA ALA A 66 -0.05 32.36 2.59
C ALA A 66 -0.82 32.09 1.29
N GLU A 67 -0.90 30.82 0.88
CA GLU A 67 -1.64 30.39 -0.29
C GLU A 67 -3.16 30.42 -0.07
N MET A 68 -3.63 29.93 1.08
CA MET A 68 -5.05 29.95 1.46
C MET A 68 -5.57 31.37 1.73
N ALA A 69 -4.70 32.30 2.14
CA ALA A 69 -5.05 33.71 2.37
C ALA A 69 -5.21 34.53 1.09
N LYS A 70 -4.91 33.98 -0.10
CA LYS A 70 -5.14 34.65 -1.38
C LYS A 70 -6.63 34.62 -1.69
N GLU A 71 -7.34 35.67 -1.29
CA GLU A 71 -8.78 35.83 -1.52
C GLU A 71 -9.16 35.91 -3.01
N ALA A 72 -10.45 35.68 -3.26
CA ALA A 72 -11.15 35.77 -4.55
C ALA A 72 -11.23 37.20 -5.13
N ASP A 73 -10.35 38.10 -4.71
CA ASP A 73 -10.44 39.56 -4.93
C ASP A 73 -9.97 40.03 -6.32
N VAL A 74 -9.82 39.07 -7.24
CA VAL A 74 -9.63 39.32 -8.66
C VAL A 74 -10.89 38.78 -9.33
N GLU A 75 -11.57 39.57 -10.17
CA GLU A 75 -12.59 39.02 -11.08
C GLU A 75 -11.99 37.81 -11.82
N GLY A 76 -12.38 36.58 -11.41
CA GLY A 76 -11.74 35.32 -11.84
C GLY A 76 -10.81 34.62 -10.82
N GLY A 77 -10.87 35.00 -9.54
CA GLY A 77 -9.97 34.59 -8.47
C GLY A 77 -9.89 33.08 -8.22
N ARG A 78 -8.67 32.54 -8.32
CA ARG A 78 -8.37 31.12 -8.17
C ARG A 78 -8.25 30.73 -6.70
N VAL A 79 -9.37 30.56 -6.00
CA VAL A 79 -9.39 30.17 -4.58
C VAL A 79 -8.94 28.71 -4.41
N VAL A 80 -8.15 28.43 -3.38
CA VAL A 80 -7.83 27.04 -2.99
C VAL A 80 -9.13 26.35 -2.56
N GLN A 81 -9.50 25.30 -3.28
CA GLN A 81 -10.70 24.52 -3.00
C GLN A 81 -10.41 23.39 -2.02
N PHE A 82 -9.29 22.71 -2.21
CA PHE A 82 -8.87 21.56 -1.42
C PHE A 82 -7.35 21.46 -1.30
N VAL A 83 -6.89 20.79 -0.24
CA VAL A 83 -5.53 20.29 -0.09
C VAL A 83 -5.59 18.78 0.12
N GLY A 84 -4.76 18.04 -0.61
CA GLY A 84 -4.64 16.59 -0.51
C GLY A 84 -3.18 16.13 -0.61
N TYR A 85 -2.92 14.84 -0.45
CA TYR A 85 -1.62 14.26 -0.75
C TYR A 85 -1.56 13.70 -2.18
N MET A 86 -0.37 13.78 -2.76
CA MET A 86 0.08 12.95 -3.86
C MET A 86 1.32 12.18 -3.38
N GLN A 87 1.43 10.91 -3.75
CA GLN A 87 2.57 10.07 -3.40
C GLN A 87 3.25 9.59 -4.67
N PHE A 88 4.57 9.55 -4.61
CA PHE A 88 5.43 9.10 -5.67
C PHE A 88 6.42 8.12 -5.09
N MET A 89 6.88 7.20 -5.90
CA MET A 89 7.86 6.22 -5.50
C MET A 89 8.90 5.99 -6.58
N GLN A 90 10.06 5.50 -6.17
CA GLN A 90 11.11 5.02 -7.06
C GLN A 90 11.70 3.77 -6.43
N LEU A 91 11.70 2.68 -7.19
CA LEU A 91 12.41 1.47 -6.81
C LEU A 91 13.88 1.62 -7.16
N LYS A 92 14.75 1.20 -6.25
CA LYS A 92 16.19 1.10 -6.47
C LYS A 92 16.70 -0.27 -6.08
N PHE A 93 17.62 -0.79 -6.89
CA PHE A 93 18.44 -1.94 -6.55
C PHE A 93 19.90 -1.48 -6.40
N LEU A 94 20.48 -1.66 -5.21
CA LEU A 94 21.83 -1.20 -4.87
C LEU A 94 22.07 0.28 -5.22
N GLY A 95 21.04 1.12 -5.00
CA GLY A 95 21.08 2.56 -5.28
C GLY A 95 20.80 2.95 -6.73
N ILE A 96 20.74 2.00 -7.66
CA ILE A 96 20.42 2.24 -9.08
C ILE A 96 18.90 2.18 -9.27
N PRO A 97 18.26 3.20 -9.87
CA PRO A 97 16.83 3.16 -10.18
C PRO A 97 16.48 1.99 -11.12
N ILE A 98 15.41 1.26 -10.79
CA ILE A 98 14.92 0.11 -11.57
C ILE A 98 13.47 0.39 -12.02
N PRO A 99 13.13 0.15 -13.30
CA PRO A 99 11.76 0.24 -13.78
C PRO A 99 10.81 -0.77 -13.08
N PRO A 100 9.55 -0.42 -12.80
CA PRO A 100 8.62 -1.34 -12.12
C PRO A 100 8.30 -2.63 -12.87
N ASP A 101 8.29 -2.61 -14.20
CA ASP A 101 8.12 -3.78 -15.07
C ASP A 101 9.29 -4.77 -14.96
N ILE A 102 10.50 -4.28 -14.67
CA ILE A 102 11.68 -5.13 -14.41
C ILE A 102 11.57 -5.79 -13.02
N TYR A 103 11.05 -5.08 -12.02
CA TYR A 103 10.79 -5.67 -10.71
C TYR A 103 9.72 -6.77 -10.77
N GLY A 104 8.64 -6.54 -11.53
CA GLY A 104 7.53 -7.47 -11.66
C GLY A 104 6.50 -7.33 -10.53
N GLY A 105 5.70 -8.39 -10.34
CA GLY A 105 4.75 -8.49 -9.24
C GLY A 105 3.67 -7.42 -9.24
N ARG A 106 3.19 -7.08 -8.04
CA ARG A 106 2.16 -6.06 -7.84
C ARG A 106 2.55 -4.69 -8.39
N LEU A 107 3.84 -4.36 -8.41
CA LEU A 107 4.32 -3.09 -8.98
C LEU A 107 4.24 -3.06 -10.51
N ALA A 108 4.56 -4.16 -11.19
CA ALA A 108 4.41 -4.25 -12.65
C ALA A 108 2.95 -4.35 -13.10
N ASP A 109 2.11 -5.08 -12.36
CA ASP A 109 0.68 -5.25 -12.66
C ASP A 109 -0.06 -3.91 -12.67
N ARG A 110 0.36 -2.98 -11.81
CA ARG A 110 -0.15 -1.60 -11.77
C ARG A 110 0.20 -0.78 -13.01
N LYS A 111 1.06 -1.30 -13.90
CA LYS A 111 1.57 -0.65 -15.12
C LYS A 111 1.85 0.84 -14.91
N PRO A 112 2.69 1.17 -13.91
CA PRO A 112 2.79 2.53 -13.41
C PRO A 112 3.40 3.46 -14.46
N TYR A 113 2.86 4.66 -14.57
CA TYR A 113 3.39 5.70 -15.45
C TYR A 113 4.71 6.20 -14.87
N SER A 114 5.81 5.80 -15.50
CA SER A 114 7.16 6.18 -15.09
C SER A 114 7.69 7.33 -15.92
N ASP A 115 8.37 8.26 -15.27
CA ASP A 115 9.19 9.25 -15.95
C ASP A 115 10.53 8.63 -16.42
N ALA A 116 11.35 9.43 -17.09
CA ALA A 116 12.67 9.00 -17.57
C ALA A 116 13.65 8.62 -16.43
N SER A 117 13.37 9.05 -15.20
CA SER A 117 14.13 8.69 -14.00
C SER A 117 13.54 7.49 -13.27
N HIS A 118 12.52 6.83 -13.84
CA HIS A 118 11.76 5.75 -13.21
C HIS A 118 11.08 6.14 -11.90
N ASN A 119 10.83 7.44 -11.68
CA ASN A 119 9.87 7.84 -10.67
C ASN A 119 8.49 7.52 -11.20
N VAL A 120 7.67 6.94 -10.34
CA VAL A 120 6.27 6.68 -10.64
C VAL A 120 5.39 7.39 -9.63
N ILE A 121 4.22 7.78 -10.08
CA ILE A 121 3.14 8.08 -9.15
C ILE A 121 2.85 6.77 -8.42
N ASP A 122 2.82 6.77 -7.09
CA ASP A 122 2.41 5.58 -6.38
C ASP A 122 0.89 5.44 -6.54
N PHE A 123 0.47 4.45 -7.32
CA PHE A 123 -0.90 4.25 -7.78
C PHE A 123 -1.82 3.72 -6.67
N MET A 124 -1.64 4.09 -5.41
CA MET A 124 -2.60 3.68 -4.37
C MET A 124 -3.86 4.59 -4.30
N GLY A 125 -3.97 5.59 -5.20
CA GLY A 125 -5.11 6.54 -5.25
C GLY A 125 -5.75 6.95 -6.61
N PRO A 126 -5.26 6.62 -7.83
CA PRO A 126 -5.83 7.18 -9.06
C PRO A 126 -7.11 6.51 -9.55
N ALA A 127 -7.42 5.27 -9.12
CA ALA A 127 -8.67 4.60 -9.48
C ALA A 127 -9.90 5.38 -8.99
N ASP A 128 -9.87 5.90 -7.76
CA ASP A 128 -10.97 6.69 -7.21
C ASP A 128 -11.06 8.07 -7.89
N ALA A 129 -9.92 8.71 -8.17
CA ALA A 129 -9.88 9.96 -8.93
C ALA A 129 -10.50 9.79 -10.33
N TYR A 130 -10.15 8.71 -11.04
CA TYR A 130 -10.69 8.39 -12.35
C TYR A 130 -12.18 8.02 -12.31
N VAL A 131 -12.61 7.14 -11.39
CA VAL A 131 -14.02 6.74 -11.20
C VAL A 131 -14.91 7.95 -10.88
N ARG A 132 -14.37 8.96 -10.19
CA ARG A 132 -15.09 10.18 -9.80
C ARG A 132 -14.89 11.38 -10.72
N GLY A 133 -14.15 11.21 -11.83
CA GLY A 133 -13.99 12.25 -12.86
C GLY A 133 -13.00 13.38 -12.53
N PHE A 134 -12.06 13.16 -11.61
CA PHE A 134 -10.94 14.08 -11.36
C PHE A 134 -9.79 13.84 -12.36
N LEU A 135 -9.26 14.92 -12.93
CA LEU A 135 -8.14 14.87 -13.89
C LEU A 135 -6.76 14.62 -13.24
N MET A 136 -6.66 14.79 -11.93
CA MET A 136 -5.41 14.69 -11.17
C MET A 136 -5.46 13.49 -10.23
N PRO A 137 -4.38 12.70 -10.11
CA PRO A 137 -4.29 11.61 -9.16
C PRO A 137 -3.96 12.20 -7.79
N PHE A 138 -4.95 12.81 -7.15
CA PHE A 138 -4.91 12.88 -5.70
C PHE A 138 -5.06 11.46 -5.18
N TYR A 139 -4.59 11.23 -3.96
CA TYR A 139 -5.30 10.29 -3.11
C TYR A 139 -6.70 10.89 -2.91
N ALA A 140 -7.59 10.59 -3.85
CA ALA A 140 -8.92 11.11 -3.86
C ALA A 140 -9.72 10.33 -2.82
N TYR A 141 -10.35 11.13 -1.98
CA TYR A 141 -11.59 10.87 -1.28
C TYR A 141 -11.78 9.50 -0.68
N ASN A 142 -11.43 9.50 0.59
CA ASN A 142 -11.43 8.30 1.31
C ASN A 142 -11.53 8.63 2.83
N ALA A 143 -12.76 8.65 3.33
CA ALA A 143 -13.08 9.05 4.68
C ALA A 143 -12.53 8.06 5.73
N LEU A 144 -11.29 8.25 6.17
CA LEU A 144 -10.73 7.73 7.44
C LEU A 144 -10.83 8.76 8.57
N LEU A 145 -11.65 9.79 8.37
CA LEU A 145 -12.05 10.66 9.45
C LEU A 145 -13.23 9.98 10.11
N SER A 146 -13.01 9.33 11.26
CA SER A 146 -14.10 8.79 12.07
C SER A 146 -15.19 9.83 12.15
N ASP A 147 -16.37 9.51 11.63
CA ASP A 147 -17.52 10.38 11.75
C ASP A 147 -18.10 10.35 13.19
N GLY A 148 -17.27 9.99 14.18
CA GLY A 148 -17.68 9.78 15.56
C GLY A 148 -18.46 8.49 15.77
N THR A 149 -18.83 7.74 14.72
CA THR A 149 -19.45 6.41 14.87
C THR A 149 -18.42 5.32 15.15
N LEU A 150 -17.16 5.56 14.76
CA LEU A 150 -16.03 4.68 15.04
C LEU A 150 -15.33 5.15 16.31
N THR A 151 -15.50 4.36 17.36
CA THR A 151 -15.07 4.65 18.73
C THR A 151 -14.07 3.62 19.26
N THR A 152 -14.06 2.40 18.71
CA THR A 152 -13.10 1.34 19.07
C THR A 152 -12.07 1.16 17.96
N GLN A 153 -10.89 0.64 18.32
CA GLN A 153 -9.83 0.30 17.38
C GLN A 153 -10.34 -0.63 16.27
N GLU A 154 -11.03 -1.70 16.65
CA GLU A 154 -11.67 -2.67 15.76
C GLU A 154 -12.58 -1.98 14.72
N GLN A 155 -13.39 -1.00 15.13
CA GLN A 155 -14.31 -0.28 14.23
C GLN A 155 -13.61 0.45 13.07
N PHE A 156 -12.38 0.95 13.28
CA PHE A 156 -11.57 1.56 12.21
C PHE A 156 -11.08 0.55 11.17
N TYR A 157 -11.02 -0.72 11.54
CA TYR A 157 -10.61 -1.81 10.66
C TYR A 157 -11.80 -2.59 10.13
N THR A 158 -12.98 -2.49 10.76
CA THR A 158 -14.17 -3.24 10.37
C THR A 158 -15.18 -2.49 9.52
N ALA A 159 -15.18 -1.17 9.56
CA ALA A 159 -16.01 -0.39 8.67
C ALA A 159 -15.33 -0.33 7.30
N PRO A 160 -16.04 -0.54 6.17
CA PRO A 160 -15.50 -0.28 4.85
C PRO A 160 -15.23 1.23 4.73
N LEU A 161 -14.00 1.62 5.03
CA LEU A 161 -13.55 3.00 4.98
C LEU A 161 -12.66 3.19 3.78
N THR A 162 -12.77 4.39 3.26
CA THR A 162 -12.07 4.80 2.07
C THR A 162 -10.69 5.37 2.60
N ASN A 163 -9.52 5.05 1.99
CA ASN A 163 -8.10 5.51 2.29
C ASN A 163 -7.65 7.03 2.14
N GLY A 164 -7.82 7.89 3.16
CA GLY A 164 -7.33 9.30 3.16
C GLY A 164 -8.29 10.46 2.79
N SER A 165 -8.19 11.57 3.51
CA SER A 165 -9.16 12.69 3.49
C SER A 165 -8.61 13.99 2.89
N LEU A 166 -9.42 14.72 2.12
CA LEU A 166 -9.08 16.07 1.67
C LEU A 166 -9.42 17.12 2.74
N TYR A 167 -8.57 18.13 2.87
CA TYR A 167 -8.85 19.33 3.64
C TYR A 167 -9.50 20.39 2.75
N SER A 168 -10.60 21.01 3.20
CA SER A 168 -11.24 22.13 2.51
C SER A 168 -11.14 23.41 3.35
N PRO A 169 -10.45 24.47 2.87
CA PRO A 169 -10.41 25.75 3.57
C PRO A 169 -11.73 26.55 3.46
N LEU A 170 -12.61 26.18 2.53
CA LEU A 170 -13.87 26.87 2.22
C LEU A 170 -15.05 26.47 3.12
N ASP A 171 -14.84 25.52 4.02
CA ASP A 171 -15.58 25.30 5.26
C ASP A 171 -17.11 25.55 5.25
N ARG A 172 -17.92 24.48 5.14
CA ARG A 172 -19.40 24.59 5.15
C ARG A 172 -20.14 23.70 6.17
N GLY A 173 -19.48 22.99 7.09
CA GLY A 173 -20.18 22.13 8.06
C GLY A 173 -19.33 21.27 9.00
N THR A 174 -19.98 20.61 9.97
CA THR A 174 -19.37 19.63 10.90
C THR A 174 -18.96 18.34 10.18
N GLY A 175 -18.02 17.58 10.75
CA GLY A 175 -17.54 16.32 10.16
C GLY A 175 -16.54 16.46 9.02
N GLN A 176 -16.21 17.69 8.62
CA GLN A 176 -15.17 17.99 7.63
C GLN A 176 -13.75 17.76 8.19
N SER A 177 -12.81 17.45 7.31
CA SER A 177 -11.39 17.36 7.70
C SER A 177 -10.79 18.69 8.09
N LEU A 178 -9.94 18.66 9.11
CA LEU A 178 -9.01 19.74 9.46
C LEU A 178 -7.58 19.47 8.97
N VAL A 179 -7.32 18.27 8.41
CA VAL A 179 -6.01 17.85 7.88
C VAL A 179 -6.17 17.13 6.54
N ALA A 180 -5.19 17.24 5.64
CA ALA A 180 -5.14 16.30 4.52
C ALA A 180 -4.59 14.96 5.06
N SER A 181 -5.12 13.81 4.64
CA SER A 181 -4.61 12.50 5.08
C SER A 181 -4.42 11.50 3.96
N LEU A 182 -3.51 10.58 4.19
CA LEU A 182 -3.08 9.51 3.30
C LEU A 182 -2.95 8.23 4.11
N ALA A 183 -3.44 7.12 3.56
CA ALA A 183 -3.05 5.78 3.98
C ALA A 183 -2.50 5.04 2.76
N ALA A 184 -1.34 4.41 2.91
CA ALA A 184 -0.64 3.67 1.88
C ALA A 184 -0.24 2.30 2.44
N GLU A 185 -0.15 1.30 1.57
CA GLU A 185 0.31 -0.04 1.90
C GLU A 185 1.63 -0.34 1.21
N ILE A 186 2.53 -0.99 1.94
CA ILE A 186 3.79 -1.49 1.42
C ILE A 186 3.75 -3.00 1.44
N ALA A 187 3.92 -3.59 0.26
CA ALA A 187 3.92 -5.02 0.03
C ALA A 187 5.10 -5.37 -0.89
N PRO A 188 6.10 -6.16 -0.46
CA PRO A 188 7.16 -6.65 -1.35
C PRO A 188 6.62 -7.58 -2.46
N GLY A 189 5.40 -8.09 -2.30
CA GLY A 189 4.75 -9.14 -3.06
C GLY A 189 5.05 -9.15 -4.55
N LEU A 190 5.74 -10.22 -4.96
CA LEU A 190 6.00 -10.55 -6.35
C LEU A 190 4.92 -11.45 -6.96
N VAL A 191 4.07 -12.03 -6.13
CA VAL A 191 2.93 -12.82 -6.58
C VAL A 191 1.85 -11.87 -7.12
N THR A 192 1.39 -12.19 -8.32
CA THR A 192 0.39 -11.43 -9.08
C THR A 192 -0.97 -12.12 -9.00
N ARG A 193 -2.04 -11.35 -9.22
CA ARG A 193 -3.40 -11.89 -9.34
C ARG A 193 -3.47 -13.03 -10.38
N GLY A 194 -2.84 -12.83 -11.54
CA GLY A 194 -2.83 -13.82 -12.62
C GLY A 194 -2.02 -15.09 -12.32
N GLN A 195 -1.15 -15.07 -11.31
CA GLN A 195 -0.52 -16.30 -10.78
C GLN A 195 -1.49 -17.05 -9.87
N VAL A 196 -2.19 -16.35 -8.99
CA VAL A 196 -3.24 -16.95 -8.14
C VAL A 196 -4.33 -17.56 -9.02
N GLU A 197 -4.85 -16.82 -10.01
CA GLU A 197 -5.89 -17.34 -10.92
C GLU A 197 -5.48 -18.60 -11.67
N ARG A 198 -4.19 -18.72 -12.04
CA ARG A 198 -3.65 -19.94 -12.68
C ARG A 198 -3.51 -21.10 -11.70
N ALA A 199 -3.09 -20.84 -10.45
CA ALA A 199 -3.03 -21.86 -9.42
C ALA A 199 -4.42 -22.41 -9.06
N LEU A 200 -5.45 -21.57 -9.18
CA LEU A 200 -6.85 -21.97 -8.98
C LEU A 200 -7.49 -22.61 -10.22
N GLU A 201 -6.82 -22.60 -11.38
CA GLU A 201 -7.41 -23.09 -12.62
C GLU A 201 -7.64 -24.60 -12.56
N GLY A 202 -8.90 -25.01 -12.69
CA GLY A 202 -9.28 -26.43 -12.60
C GLY A 202 -9.50 -26.95 -11.17
N LEU A 203 -9.38 -26.09 -10.15
CA LEU A 203 -9.79 -26.41 -8.78
C LEU A 203 -11.26 -26.01 -8.56
N ASP A 204 -12.00 -26.90 -7.91
CA ASP A 204 -13.34 -26.58 -7.41
C ASP A 204 -13.22 -25.89 -6.03
N PRO A 205 -14.06 -24.87 -5.75
CA PRO A 205 -14.08 -24.26 -4.43
C PRO A 205 -14.54 -25.28 -3.38
N VAL A 206 -13.83 -25.34 -2.25
CA VAL A 206 -14.21 -26.17 -1.10
C VAL A 206 -15.47 -25.64 -0.41
N LEU A 207 -15.71 -24.33 -0.52
CA LEU A 207 -16.88 -23.68 0.03
C LEU A 207 -17.31 -22.48 -0.83
N VAL A 208 -18.62 -22.35 -1.02
CA VAL A 208 -19.26 -21.19 -1.65
C VAL A 208 -20.26 -20.62 -0.67
N ILE A 209 -20.08 -19.36 -0.27
CA ILE A 209 -20.88 -18.70 0.76
C ILE A 209 -21.64 -17.55 0.14
N THR A 210 -22.96 -17.53 0.33
CA THR A 210 -23.77 -16.34 0.05
C THR A 210 -23.96 -15.56 1.35
N PRO A 211 -23.38 -14.36 1.51
CA PRO A 211 -23.50 -13.55 2.72
C PRO A 211 -24.96 -13.21 3.03
N THR A 212 -25.31 -13.30 4.30
CA THR A 212 -26.59 -12.79 4.82
C THR A 212 -26.60 -11.26 4.88
N SER A 213 -27.79 -10.67 5.08
CA SER A 213 -27.92 -9.23 5.29
C SER A 213 -27.18 -8.70 6.52
N GLU A 214 -27.01 -9.54 7.54
CA GLU A 214 -26.27 -9.20 8.76
C GLU A 214 -24.76 -9.22 8.52
N GLU A 215 -24.29 -10.09 7.61
CA GLU A 215 -22.89 -10.20 7.21
C GLU A 215 -22.48 -9.18 6.12
N ALA A 216 -23.42 -8.41 5.57
CA ALA A 216 -23.16 -7.45 4.48
C ALA A 216 -22.15 -6.34 4.83
N GLY A 217 -21.88 -6.12 6.12
CA GLY A 217 -20.83 -5.21 6.61
C GLY A 217 -19.51 -5.89 6.99
N LEU A 218 -19.38 -7.20 6.79
CA LEU A 218 -18.18 -7.97 7.09
C LEU A 218 -17.30 -8.15 5.84
N GLU A 219 -16.01 -8.34 6.07
CA GLU A 219 -15.08 -8.69 4.99
C GLU A 219 -15.29 -10.15 4.55
N PRO A 220 -15.20 -10.45 3.24
CA PRO A 220 -15.35 -11.80 2.71
C PRO A 220 -14.56 -12.91 3.42
N TYR A 221 -13.29 -12.67 3.77
CA TYR A 221 -12.49 -13.67 4.47
C TYR A 221 -12.91 -13.86 5.92
N ARG A 222 -13.50 -12.86 6.60
CA ARG A 222 -14.00 -13.03 7.97
C ARG A 222 -15.22 -13.95 7.96
N ILE A 223 -16.09 -13.76 6.97
CA ILE A 223 -17.24 -14.65 6.75
C ILE A 223 -16.71 -16.07 6.45
N ALA A 224 -15.71 -16.20 5.58
CA ALA A 224 -15.10 -17.51 5.27
C ALA A 224 -14.46 -18.18 6.49
N LEU A 225 -13.62 -17.47 7.26
CA LEU A 225 -12.98 -17.99 8.46
C LEU A 225 -14.00 -18.45 9.51
N ASN A 226 -15.02 -17.63 9.79
CA ASN A 226 -16.07 -18.00 10.74
C ASN A 226 -16.81 -19.28 10.30
N ARG A 227 -17.11 -19.42 9.00
CA ARG A 227 -17.71 -20.65 8.45
C ARG A 227 -16.78 -21.84 8.65
N LEU A 228 -15.50 -21.71 8.32
CA LEU A 228 -14.51 -22.79 8.46
C LEU A 228 -14.22 -23.16 9.93
N GLU A 229 -14.42 -22.23 10.87
CA GLU A 229 -14.25 -22.46 12.31
C GLU A 229 -15.46 -23.16 12.94
N THR A 230 -16.67 -22.87 12.43
CA THR A 230 -17.92 -23.27 13.10
C THR A 230 -18.70 -24.37 12.37
N GLU A 231 -18.48 -24.54 11.07
CA GLU A 231 -19.22 -25.48 10.23
C GLU A 231 -18.25 -26.48 9.57
N PRO A 232 -18.53 -27.79 9.63
CA PRO A 232 -17.74 -28.78 8.88
C PRO A 232 -17.95 -28.62 7.38
N LEU A 233 -16.86 -28.81 6.62
CA LEU A 233 -16.94 -28.91 5.16
C LEU A 233 -17.76 -30.14 4.75
N PRO A 234 -18.26 -30.19 3.48
CA PRO A 234 -18.85 -31.42 2.95
C PRO A 234 -17.92 -32.61 3.16
N ASP A 235 -18.46 -33.73 3.65
CA ASP A 235 -17.74 -34.97 3.95
C ASP A 235 -16.78 -34.94 5.16
N GLU A 236 -16.75 -33.84 5.92
CA GLU A 236 -16.01 -33.73 7.18
C GLU A 236 -16.93 -33.78 8.41
N THR A 237 -16.41 -34.27 9.53
CA THR A 237 -17.16 -34.36 10.80
C THR A 237 -16.87 -33.23 11.78
N THR A 238 -15.81 -32.46 11.53
CA THR A 238 -15.31 -31.40 12.40
C THR A 238 -15.02 -30.17 11.55
N PRO A 239 -15.32 -28.95 12.03
CA PRO A 239 -14.91 -27.74 11.33
C PRO A 239 -13.39 -27.69 11.19
N TRP A 240 -12.94 -27.28 10.02
CA TRP A 240 -11.54 -27.38 9.64
C TRP A 240 -10.62 -26.49 10.47
N LEU A 241 -11.11 -25.32 10.90
CA LEU A 241 -10.34 -24.35 11.71
C LEU A 241 -10.76 -24.33 13.18
N ALA A 242 -11.47 -25.36 13.66
CA ALA A 242 -11.95 -25.41 15.04
C ALA A 242 -10.81 -25.26 16.06
N GLY A 243 -10.84 -24.19 16.86
CA GLY A 243 -9.88 -23.93 17.93
C GLY A 243 -8.53 -23.37 17.46
N LEU A 244 -8.41 -22.96 16.19
CA LEU A 244 -7.24 -22.27 15.68
C LEU A 244 -7.28 -20.79 16.08
N ASP A 245 -6.19 -20.28 16.66
CA ASP A 245 -6.06 -18.86 16.93
C ASP A 245 -5.59 -18.13 15.67
N GLU A 246 -6.26 -17.03 15.31
CA GLU A 246 -5.88 -16.18 14.18
C GLU A 246 -4.42 -15.72 14.28
N SER A 247 -3.88 -15.60 15.50
CA SER A 247 -2.47 -15.20 15.75
C SER A 247 -1.43 -16.17 15.20
N GLN A 248 -1.88 -17.34 14.74
CA GLN A 248 -1.03 -18.38 14.18
C GLN A 248 -1.13 -18.47 12.65
N ILE A 249 -2.07 -17.74 12.03
CA ILE A 249 -2.29 -17.74 10.58
C ILE A 249 -1.45 -16.61 9.96
N ASP A 250 -0.77 -16.91 8.85
CA ASP A 250 -0.12 -15.90 8.02
C ASP A 250 -1.09 -15.48 6.90
N ALA A 251 -1.25 -14.18 6.66
CA ALA A 251 -2.19 -13.67 5.66
C ALA A 251 -1.49 -12.80 4.61
N GLN A 252 -1.87 -12.99 3.33
CA GLN A 252 -1.40 -12.19 2.19
C GLN A 252 -2.56 -11.78 1.29
N VAL A 253 -2.58 -10.52 0.85
CA VAL A 253 -3.62 -9.97 -0.04
C VAL A 253 -3.05 -9.77 -1.43
N ILE A 254 -3.65 -10.42 -2.43
CA ILE A 254 -3.22 -10.38 -3.84
C ILE A 254 -4.43 -10.10 -4.74
N GLY A 255 -4.57 -8.85 -5.18
CA GLY A 255 -5.69 -8.42 -6.01
C GLY A 255 -7.03 -8.69 -5.32
N ASP A 256 -7.90 -9.46 -5.97
CA ASP A 256 -9.20 -9.86 -5.43
C ASP A 256 -9.11 -11.17 -4.61
N TYR A 257 -7.95 -11.54 -4.08
CA TYR A 257 -7.76 -12.77 -3.32
C TYR A 257 -7.06 -12.51 -1.98
N ILE A 258 -7.47 -13.27 -0.97
CA ILE A 258 -6.86 -13.29 0.35
C ILE A 258 -6.37 -14.71 0.59
N LEU A 259 -5.05 -14.86 0.73
CA LEU A 259 -4.38 -16.12 1.01
C LEU A 259 -4.12 -16.17 2.52
N LEU A 260 -4.59 -17.24 3.16
CA LEU A 260 -4.47 -17.49 4.59
C LEU A 260 -3.71 -18.80 4.76
N THR A 261 -2.41 -18.73 5.03
CA THR A 261 -1.55 -19.89 5.24
C THR A 261 -1.71 -20.37 6.68
N LEU A 262 -2.22 -21.58 6.84
CA LEU A 262 -2.48 -22.20 8.13
C LEU A 262 -1.18 -22.73 8.75
N PRO A 263 -1.03 -22.70 10.09
CA PRO A 263 0.13 -23.28 10.76
C PRO A 263 0.08 -24.81 10.69
N ASP A 264 1.18 -25.45 10.28
CA ASP A 264 1.30 -26.92 10.37
C ASP A 264 2.70 -27.34 10.86
N PRO A 265 2.79 -28.22 11.88
CA PRO A 265 4.03 -28.86 12.28
C PRO A 265 4.41 -30.15 11.52
N GLU A 266 3.52 -30.86 10.79
CA GLU A 266 3.90 -32.15 10.14
C GLU A 266 3.33 -32.44 8.74
N ASP A 267 2.32 -31.71 8.25
CA ASP A 267 1.86 -31.80 6.86
C ASP A 267 1.93 -30.43 6.16
N PHE A 268 1.67 -30.40 4.87
CA PHE A 268 2.07 -29.32 3.98
C PHE A 268 1.23 -28.03 4.14
N ARG A 269 1.44 -27.23 5.21
CA ARG A 269 0.86 -25.87 5.45
C ARG A 269 -0.17 -25.39 4.41
N ASP A 270 -1.39 -25.90 4.46
CA ASP A 270 -2.40 -25.55 3.47
C ASP A 270 -2.69 -24.04 3.49
N THR A 271 -2.88 -23.46 2.31
CA THR A 271 -3.23 -22.05 2.14
C THR A 271 -4.67 -21.93 1.66
N VAL A 272 -5.52 -21.36 2.51
CA VAL A 272 -6.91 -21.05 2.17
C VAL A 272 -6.96 -19.79 1.33
N VAL A 273 -7.56 -19.86 0.15
CA VAL A 273 -7.70 -18.72 -0.76
C VAL A 273 -9.15 -18.27 -0.78
N VAL A 274 -9.41 -17.06 -0.29
CA VAL A 274 -10.74 -16.46 -0.27
C VAL A 274 -10.87 -15.42 -1.37
N SER A 275 -11.88 -15.56 -2.22
CA SER A 275 -12.21 -14.54 -3.21
C SER A 275 -12.81 -13.30 -2.54
N ALA A 276 -12.28 -12.14 -2.86
CA ALA A 276 -12.64 -10.82 -2.37
C ALA A 276 -13.29 -9.96 -3.48
N LEU A 277 -14.02 -10.59 -4.41
CA LEU A 277 -14.53 -9.94 -5.62
C LEU A 277 -15.67 -8.94 -5.31
N PRO A 278 -15.52 -7.64 -5.64
CA PRO A 278 -16.53 -6.62 -5.33
C PRO A 278 -17.83 -6.75 -6.15
N ASN A 279 -17.80 -7.51 -7.24
CA ASN A 279 -18.94 -7.67 -8.17
C ASN A 279 -19.61 -9.05 -8.07
N ARG A 280 -19.22 -9.89 -7.11
CA ARG A 280 -19.89 -11.16 -6.84
C ARG A 280 -20.61 -11.08 -5.51
N THR A 281 -21.82 -11.61 -5.46
CA THR A 281 -22.56 -11.79 -4.21
C THR A 281 -21.97 -12.93 -3.39
N ASP A 282 -21.43 -13.95 -4.05
CA ASP A 282 -20.90 -15.14 -3.36
C ASP A 282 -19.39 -15.04 -3.11
N ILE A 283 -18.97 -15.56 -1.96
CA ILE A 283 -17.59 -15.71 -1.52
C ILE A 283 -17.16 -17.13 -1.81
N TRP A 284 -16.11 -17.29 -2.60
CA TRP A 284 -15.58 -18.59 -2.97
C TRP A 284 -14.29 -18.83 -2.18
N VAL A 285 -14.18 -20.02 -1.61
CA VAL A 285 -13.05 -20.46 -0.81
C VAL A 285 -12.41 -21.65 -1.50
N TYR A 286 -11.09 -21.57 -1.70
CA TYR A 286 -10.28 -22.63 -2.28
C TYR A 286 -9.16 -23.00 -1.31
N VAL A 287 -8.48 -24.10 -1.64
CA VAL A 287 -7.32 -24.60 -0.89
C VAL A 287 -6.19 -24.82 -1.87
N LEU A 288 -5.03 -24.26 -1.56
CA LEU A 288 -3.78 -24.53 -2.24
C LEU A 288 -2.88 -25.33 -1.31
N SER A 289 -2.29 -26.40 -1.83
CA SER A 289 -1.25 -27.15 -1.11
C SER A 289 0.04 -26.34 -1.05
N ASN A 290 1.00 -26.74 -0.20
CA ASN A 290 2.34 -26.12 -0.25
C ASN A 290 3.01 -26.21 -1.61
N TYR A 291 2.76 -27.27 -2.38
CA TYR A 291 3.37 -27.40 -3.70
C TYR A 291 2.82 -26.33 -4.64
N ASP A 292 1.52 -26.04 -4.57
CA ASP A 292 0.90 -24.99 -5.39
C ASP A 292 1.41 -23.60 -4.99
N THR A 293 1.57 -23.35 -3.69
CA THR A 293 2.09 -22.07 -3.19
C THR A 293 3.58 -21.91 -3.46
N ASP A 294 4.38 -22.97 -3.35
CA ASP A 294 5.78 -23.00 -3.74
C ASP A 294 5.97 -22.82 -5.26
N ASP A 295 5.14 -23.44 -6.09
CA ASP A 295 5.19 -23.22 -7.54
C ASP A 295 4.78 -21.78 -7.91
N MET A 296 3.87 -21.18 -7.15
CA MET A 296 3.41 -19.81 -7.36
C MET A 296 4.42 -18.75 -6.91
N ALA A 297 5.00 -18.93 -5.72
CA ALA A 297 5.83 -17.92 -5.04
C ALA A 297 7.33 -18.27 -4.99
N GLY A 298 7.66 -19.56 -5.06
CA GLY A 298 9.01 -20.09 -4.98
C GLY A 298 9.89 -19.55 -6.09
N GLY A 299 11.04 -18.98 -5.70
CA GLY A 299 11.99 -18.41 -6.66
C GLY A 299 11.56 -17.10 -7.31
N ALA A 300 10.37 -16.54 -7.02
CA ALA A 300 9.94 -15.27 -7.59
C ALA A 300 10.94 -14.13 -7.32
N GLY A 301 11.52 -14.09 -6.11
CA GLY A 301 12.59 -13.14 -5.77
C GLY A 301 13.85 -13.36 -6.59
N ARG A 302 14.24 -14.61 -6.85
CA ARG A 302 15.39 -14.96 -7.69
C ARG A 302 15.16 -14.52 -9.14
N ASP A 303 13.97 -14.78 -9.67
CA ASP A 303 13.59 -14.37 -11.03
C ASP A 303 13.58 -12.85 -11.18
N MET A 304 13.08 -12.13 -10.18
CA MET A 304 13.19 -10.68 -10.14
C MET A 304 14.66 -10.23 -10.21
N LEU A 305 15.56 -10.82 -9.41
CA LEU A 305 16.98 -10.47 -9.44
C LEU A 305 17.63 -10.77 -10.80
N TRP A 306 17.22 -11.82 -11.50
CA TRP A 306 17.68 -12.12 -12.86
C TRP A 306 17.23 -11.07 -13.87
N ARG A 307 15.95 -10.66 -13.83
CA ARG A 307 15.44 -9.55 -14.67
C ARG A 307 16.21 -8.25 -14.41
N VAL A 308 16.45 -7.92 -13.13
CA VAL A 308 17.24 -6.74 -12.75
C VAL A 308 18.65 -6.83 -13.31
N ARG A 309 19.30 -8.00 -13.26
CA ARG A 309 20.62 -8.19 -13.86
C ARG A 309 20.63 -7.98 -15.36
N GLU A 310 19.69 -8.59 -16.08
CA GLU A 310 19.60 -8.47 -17.54
C GLU A 310 19.41 -7.00 -17.93
N TYR A 311 18.47 -6.30 -17.29
CA TYR A 311 18.27 -4.86 -17.48
C TYR A 311 19.54 -4.05 -17.21
N LEU A 312 20.23 -4.30 -16.09
CA LEU A 312 21.44 -3.56 -15.73
C LEU A 312 22.58 -3.76 -16.75
N LEU A 313 22.73 -4.97 -17.29
CA LEU A 313 23.70 -5.25 -18.35
C LEU A 313 23.34 -4.52 -19.65
N GLU A 314 22.07 -4.50 -20.04
CA GLU A 314 21.59 -3.78 -21.24
C GLU A 314 21.79 -2.27 -21.11
N GLN A 315 21.67 -1.72 -19.90
CA GLN A 315 21.90 -0.30 -19.63
C GLN A 315 23.38 0.06 -19.45
N GLU A 316 24.30 -0.90 -19.62
CA GLU A 316 25.73 -0.76 -19.31
C GLU A 316 25.99 -0.26 -17.87
N ARG A 317 25.04 -0.53 -16.96
CA ARG A 317 25.11 -0.16 -15.54
C ARG A 317 25.47 -1.39 -14.74
N THR A 318 26.73 -1.51 -14.36
CA THR A 318 27.11 -2.52 -13.35
C THR A 318 27.02 -1.89 -11.96
N PRO A 319 26.36 -2.55 -10.98
CA PRO A 319 26.52 -2.17 -9.59
C PRO A 319 28.03 -2.15 -9.30
N VAL A 320 28.54 -1.02 -8.81
CA VAL A 320 29.98 -0.80 -8.60
C VAL A 320 30.57 -2.03 -7.93
N SER A 321 31.54 -2.64 -8.61
CA SER A 321 32.10 -3.93 -8.26
C SER A 321 32.52 -3.97 -6.79
N ARG A 322 31.70 -4.60 -5.93
CA ARG A 322 32.23 -5.11 -4.66
C ARG A 322 33.25 -6.21 -5.03
N PRO A 323 34.47 -6.20 -4.48
CA PRO A 323 35.43 -7.26 -4.71
C PRO A 323 34.79 -8.59 -4.28
N GLY A 324 34.47 -9.48 -5.23
CA GLY A 324 33.82 -10.76 -4.94
C GLY A 324 32.58 -11.10 -5.78
N LEU A 325 32.00 -10.14 -6.52
CA LEU A 325 30.95 -10.43 -7.51
C LEU A 325 31.55 -11.02 -8.78
N ARG A 326 31.94 -12.30 -8.76
CA ARG A 326 32.10 -13.06 -10.01
C ARG A 326 30.69 -13.34 -10.54
N PRO A 327 30.37 -12.97 -11.80
CA PRO A 327 29.10 -13.38 -12.38
C PRO A 327 29.04 -14.92 -12.40
N PRO A 328 27.93 -15.55 -12.00
CA PRO A 328 27.72 -16.96 -12.31
C PRO A 328 27.82 -17.13 -13.84
N ALA A 329 28.47 -18.20 -14.27
CA ALA A 329 28.73 -18.45 -15.68
C ALA A 329 27.41 -18.79 -16.40
N GLY A 330 26.72 -17.79 -16.92
CA GLY A 330 25.50 -17.94 -17.73
C GLY A 330 24.30 -18.55 -16.98
N ARG A 331 23.12 -18.53 -17.63
CA ARG A 331 22.02 -19.43 -17.25
C ARG A 331 22.54 -20.86 -17.36
N GLY A 332 22.53 -21.61 -16.25
CA GLY A 332 22.62 -23.08 -16.29
C GLY A 332 23.97 -23.74 -15.98
N SER A 333 25.03 -23.04 -15.55
CA SER A 333 26.26 -23.75 -15.13
C SER A 333 26.22 -24.28 -13.69
N THR A 334 25.36 -23.74 -12.82
CA THR A 334 25.12 -24.23 -11.45
C THR A 334 23.65 -24.05 -11.03
N GLY A 335 22.72 -24.71 -11.74
CA GLY A 335 21.32 -24.89 -11.32
C GLY A 335 20.43 -23.65 -11.34
N LEU A 336 19.15 -23.84 -11.65
CA LEU A 336 18.07 -22.83 -11.65
C LEU A 336 17.81 -22.19 -10.26
N THR A 337 18.60 -22.51 -9.24
CA THR A 337 18.36 -22.19 -7.83
C THR A 337 19.27 -21.08 -7.27
N THR A 338 20.33 -20.66 -7.99
CA THR A 338 21.28 -19.65 -7.48
C THR A 338 20.89 -18.24 -7.93
N ALA A 339 20.81 -17.29 -6.99
CA ALA A 339 20.59 -15.87 -7.31
C ALA A 339 21.78 -15.28 -8.10
N PRO A 340 21.54 -14.33 -9.03
CA PRO A 340 22.60 -13.77 -9.88
C PRO A 340 23.58 -12.85 -9.14
N TYR A 341 23.19 -12.39 -7.94
CA TYR A 341 23.98 -11.55 -7.08
C TYR A 341 24.11 -12.21 -5.71
N ARG A 342 25.32 -12.21 -5.15
CA ARG A 342 25.51 -12.43 -3.72
C ARG A 342 25.22 -11.11 -3.02
N LEU A 343 24.09 -11.05 -2.33
CA LEU A 343 23.70 -9.90 -1.53
C LEU A 343 24.24 -10.12 -0.12
N ASP A 344 24.87 -9.10 0.46
CA ASP A 344 25.25 -9.12 1.88
C ASP A 344 23.98 -9.10 2.75
N ASP A 345 24.10 -9.30 4.06
CA ASP A 345 22.99 -9.33 5.05
C ASP A 345 22.25 -7.99 5.24
N GLY A 346 22.31 -7.09 4.25
CA GLY A 346 21.68 -5.78 4.23
C GLY A 346 20.67 -5.61 3.08
N PRO A 347 19.85 -4.55 3.13
CA PRO A 347 18.81 -4.35 2.14
C PRO A 347 19.40 -4.05 0.76
N ALA A 348 19.06 -4.90 -0.21
CA ALA A 348 19.48 -4.73 -1.59
C ALA A 348 18.52 -3.83 -2.38
N LEU A 349 17.28 -3.74 -1.92
CA LEU A 349 16.20 -3.02 -2.58
C LEU A 349 15.70 -1.89 -1.68
N GLN A 350 15.42 -0.76 -2.30
CA GLN A 350 14.85 0.41 -1.66
C GLN A 350 13.64 0.87 -2.47
N LEU A 351 12.47 0.88 -1.84
CA LEU A 351 11.32 1.63 -2.30
C LEU A 351 11.37 3.01 -1.65
N ARG A 352 11.82 4.01 -2.40
CA ARG A 352 11.86 5.39 -1.92
C ARG A 352 10.54 6.07 -2.24
N TYR A 353 9.97 6.77 -1.27
CA TYR A 353 8.72 7.50 -1.41
C TYR A 353 8.90 9.01 -1.24
N TRP A 354 8.07 9.77 -1.94
CA TRP A 354 7.82 11.19 -1.71
C TRP A 354 6.32 11.39 -1.51
N THR A 355 5.95 11.90 -0.34
CA THR A 355 4.56 12.15 0.05
C THR A 355 4.38 13.67 0.13
N MET A 356 3.75 14.24 -0.90
CA MET A 356 3.71 15.67 -1.17
C MET A 356 2.29 16.23 -1.01
N PRO A 357 2.07 17.24 -0.16
CA PRO A 357 0.79 17.94 -0.10
C PRO A 357 0.62 18.86 -1.32
N VAL A 358 -0.56 18.85 -1.91
CA VAL A 358 -0.90 19.61 -3.12
C VAL A 358 -2.24 20.31 -2.93
N ALA A 359 -2.25 21.62 -3.17
CA ALA A 359 -3.46 22.44 -3.20
C ALA A 359 -4.04 22.49 -4.61
N LEU A 360 -5.36 22.33 -4.70
CA LEU A 360 -6.14 22.58 -5.90
C LEU A 360 -6.79 23.95 -5.84
N ARG A 361 -6.65 24.73 -6.91
CA ARG A 361 -7.37 25.99 -7.08
C ARG A 361 -8.53 25.87 -8.07
N HIS A 362 -9.60 26.62 -7.81
CA HIS A 362 -10.65 26.84 -8.81
C HIS A 362 -10.08 27.62 -10.01
N GLY A 363 -10.49 27.28 -11.23
CA GLY A 363 -10.14 28.04 -12.43
C GLY A 363 -11.32 28.12 -13.41
N PRO A 364 -11.38 29.15 -14.28
CA PRO A 364 -12.47 29.30 -15.26
C PRO A 364 -12.42 28.27 -16.40
N ASP A 365 -11.30 27.54 -16.56
CA ASP A 365 -11.12 26.54 -17.61
C ASP A 365 -10.61 25.23 -16.99
N THR A 366 -11.53 24.37 -16.55
CA THR A 366 -11.24 23.06 -15.95
C THR A 366 -10.74 22.03 -16.98
N ARG A 367 -10.68 22.40 -18.27
CA ARG A 367 -10.21 21.53 -19.37
C ARG A 367 -8.71 21.61 -19.61
N ARG A 368 -8.02 22.62 -19.06
CA ARG A 368 -6.55 22.71 -18.99
C ARG A 368 -6.15 22.48 -17.53
N MET A 369 -5.03 21.79 -17.28
CA MET A 369 -4.57 21.38 -15.95
C MET A 369 -4.98 22.39 -14.85
N PRO A 370 -5.67 21.95 -13.76
CA PRO A 370 -5.97 22.84 -12.65
C PRO A 370 -4.67 23.46 -12.13
N ASN A 371 -4.73 24.74 -11.76
CA ASN A 371 -3.58 25.42 -11.17
C ASN A 371 -3.35 24.82 -9.79
N HIS A 372 -2.27 24.07 -9.65
CA HIS A 372 -1.89 23.41 -8.42
C HIS A 372 -0.74 24.16 -7.75
N VAL A 373 -0.68 24.04 -6.42
CA VAL A 373 0.46 24.50 -5.63
C VAL A 373 0.92 23.34 -4.79
N MET A 374 2.18 22.96 -4.95
CA MET A 374 2.83 21.95 -4.11
C MET A 374 3.42 22.65 -2.90
N PHE A 375 3.29 22.02 -1.73
CA PHE A 375 4.01 22.45 -0.53
C PHE A 375 5.13 21.45 -0.22
N ASP A 376 5.95 21.80 0.77
CA ASP A 376 6.96 20.88 1.26
C ASP A 376 6.29 19.61 1.77
N GLY A 377 6.91 18.47 1.49
CA GLY A 377 6.41 17.16 1.89
C GLY A 377 7.41 16.40 2.73
N ILE A 378 7.28 15.08 2.70
CA ILE A 378 8.21 14.17 3.36
C ILE A 378 8.72 13.13 2.37
N THR A 379 9.98 12.70 2.55
CA THR A 379 10.53 11.54 1.86
C THR A 379 10.91 10.50 2.89
N TRP A 380 10.67 9.24 2.55
CA TRP A 380 10.91 8.09 3.40
C TRP A 380 11.23 6.87 2.52
N SER A 381 11.62 5.75 3.10
CA SER A 381 11.98 4.57 2.33
C SER A 381 11.62 3.27 3.03
N ALA A 382 11.17 2.30 2.25
CA ALA A 382 11.01 0.93 2.68
C ALA A 382 12.18 0.10 2.11
N TYR A 383 12.85 -0.65 2.97
CA TYR A 383 14.03 -1.43 2.62
C TYR A 383 13.68 -2.92 2.59
N LEU A 384 13.89 -3.54 1.44
CA LEU A 384 13.62 -4.95 1.23
C LEU A 384 14.92 -5.73 1.19
N SER A 385 14.93 -6.86 1.87
CA SER A 385 16.04 -7.82 1.85
C SER A 385 15.61 -9.06 1.08
N PHE A 386 16.58 -9.72 0.47
CA PHE A 386 16.39 -10.98 -0.24
C PHE A 386 16.95 -12.10 0.63
N ASP A 387 16.10 -13.07 0.97
CA ASP A 387 16.53 -14.29 1.65
C ASP A 387 16.99 -15.30 0.59
N GLN A 388 18.26 -15.71 0.66
CA GLN A 388 18.86 -16.62 -0.32
C GLN A 388 18.31 -18.05 -0.20
N ASP A 389 17.91 -18.46 1.00
CA ASP A 389 17.45 -19.81 1.28
C ASP A 389 16.02 -19.99 0.77
N SER A 390 15.09 -19.13 1.21
CA SER A 390 13.70 -19.15 0.75
C SER A 390 13.52 -18.57 -0.67
N GLY A 391 14.44 -17.71 -1.14
CA GLY A 391 14.30 -17.00 -2.41
C GLY A 391 13.24 -15.90 -2.38
N GLN A 392 12.79 -15.49 -1.20
CA GLN A 392 11.75 -14.47 -1.01
C GLN A 392 12.32 -13.07 -0.77
N ILE A 393 11.48 -12.06 -0.97
CA ILE A 393 11.77 -10.67 -0.66
C ILE A 393 10.93 -10.27 0.56
N ALA A 394 11.58 -9.83 1.62
CA ALA A 394 10.93 -9.38 2.83
C ALA A 394 11.15 -7.88 3.04
N LEU A 395 10.10 -7.18 3.48
CA LEU A 395 10.26 -5.85 4.04
C LEU A 395 10.95 -5.97 5.39
N THR A 396 12.08 -5.29 5.57
CA THR A 396 12.92 -5.45 6.76
C THR A 396 13.06 -4.18 7.58
N ARG A 397 13.04 -3.02 6.92
CA ARG A 397 13.24 -1.73 7.59
C ARG A 397 12.43 -0.63 6.94
N ILE A 398 12.02 0.34 7.76
CA ILE A 398 11.47 1.61 7.27
C ILE A 398 12.37 2.74 7.76
N GLN A 399 12.75 3.60 6.82
CA GLN A 399 13.46 4.83 7.14
C GLN A 399 12.49 5.86 7.71
N GLU A 400 12.90 6.52 8.79
CA GLU A 400 12.20 7.69 9.31
C GLU A 400 11.96 8.73 8.19
N PRO A 401 10.77 9.36 8.17
CA PRO A 401 10.48 10.41 7.23
C PRO A 401 11.35 11.63 7.53
N VAL A 402 11.90 12.23 6.49
CA VAL A 402 12.59 13.51 6.57
C VAL A 402 11.88 14.54 5.69
N ARG A 403 12.00 15.82 6.06
CA ARG A 403 11.44 16.91 5.27
C ARG A 403 12.00 16.84 3.86
N SER A 404 11.12 16.81 2.87
CA SER A 404 11.48 16.92 1.47
C SER A 404 11.07 18.30 0.97
N PRO A 405 12.00 19.12 0.46
CA PRO A 405 11.59 20.28 -0.32
C PRO A 405 10.79 19.82 -1.53
N THR A 406 10.03 20.73 -2.12
CA THR A 406 9.17 20.48 -3.29
C THR A 406 9.90 19.63 -4.34
N PHE A 407 9.31 18.50 -4.71
CA PHE A 407 9.78 17.60 -5.76
C PHE A 407 9.19 18.06 -7.11
N ASP A 408 9.97 18.03 -8.19
CA ASP A 408 9.44 18.34 -9.53
C ASP A 408 8.64 17.14 -10.07
N LEU A 409 7.32 17.24 -9.95
CA LEU A 409 6.37 16.18 -10.28
C LEU A 409 5.82 16.27 -11.69
N ARG A 410 6.21 17.29 -12.47
CA ARG A 410 5.59 17.57 -13.77
C ARG A 410 5.73 16.41 -14.73
N SER A 411 6.93 15.84 -14.84
CA SER A 411 7.18 14.74 -15.78
C SER A 411 6.33 13.50 -15.47
N ALA A 412 6.28 13.07 -14.21
CA ALA A 412 5.46 11.92 -13.80
C ALA A 412 3.95 12.20 -13.97
N LEU A 413 3.51 13.43 -13.67
CA LEU A 413 2.11 13.84 -13.83
C LEU A 413 1.67 13.92 -15.30
N ASP A 414 2.55 14.42 -16.18
CA ASP A 414 2.30 14.47 -17.62
C ASP A 414 2.13 13.05 -18.19
N GLN A 415 2.99 12.11 -17.77
CA GLN A 415 2.87 10.70 -18.15
C GLN A 415 1.53 10.09 -17.69
N TYR A 416 1.09 10.43 -16.46
CA TYR A 416 -0.22 10.02 -15.97
C TYR A 416 -1.36 10.54 -16.84
N ILE A 417 -1.36 11.83 -17.18
CA ILE A 417 -2.41 12.45 -17.97
C ILE A 417 -2.46 11.88 -19.38
N VAL A 418 -1.29 11.70 -20.02
CA VAL A 418 -1.18 11.10 -21.36
C VAL A 418 -1.81 9.71 -21.35
N ALA A 419 -1.49 8.90 -20.35
CA ALA A 419 -2.01 7.54 -20.29
C ALA A 419 -3.52 7.50 -20.04
N VAL A 420 -4.05 8.30 -19.10
CA VAL A 420 -5.50 8.42 -18.89
C VAL A 420 -6.21 8.89 -20.17
N GLY A 421 -5.64 9.87 -20.88
CA GLY A 421 -6.18 10.42 -22.12
C GLY A 421 -6.16 9.43 -23.30
N ALA A 422 -5.22 8.49 -23.33
CA ALA A 422 -5.08 7.48 -24.37
C ALA A 422 -6.13 6.34 -24.30
N GLY A 423 -7.07 6.39 -23.35
CA GLY A 423 -8.14 5.41 -23.25
C GLY A 423 -7.68 4.05 -22.73
N SER A 424 -6.59 3.98 -21.96
CA SER A 424 -6.11 2.78 -21.25
C SER A 424 -7.02 2.38 -20.07
N ARG A 425 -8.34 2.40 -20.29
CA ARG A 425 -9.41 2.20 -19.30
C ARG A 425 -9.39 0.81 -18.63
N GLY A 426 -8.71 -0.17 -19.21
CA GLY A 426 -8.63 -1.54 -18.70
C GLY A 426 -7.34 -1.89 -17.96
N ARG A 427 -6.53 -0.90 -17.55
CA ARG A 427 -5.17 -1.15 -17.00
C ARG A 427 -4.87 -0.55 -15.63
N ILE A 428 -5.78 0.23 -15.05
CA ILE A 428 -5.67 0.67 -13.67
C ILE A 428 -6.26 -0.46 -12.83
N ASP A 429 -5.40 -1.28 -12.22
CA ASP A 429 -5.82 -2.41 -11.40
C ASP A 429 -6.47 -1.92 -10.11
N THR A 430 -7.80 -1.77 -10.11
CA THR A 430 -8.59 -1.31 -8.97
C THR A 430 -8.72 -2.36 -7.85
N SER A 431 -8.26 -3.60 -8.05
CA SER A 431 -8.45 -4.70 -7.08
C SER A 431 -7.63 -4.51 -5.80
N ASN A 432 -6.51 -3.78 -5.87
CA ASN A 432 -5.72 -3.43 -4.67
C ASN A 432 -6.35 -2.31 -3.83
N PHE A 433 -7.44 -1.67 -4.28
CA PHE A 433 -7.90 -0.39 -3.74
C PHE A 433 -9.00 -0.49 -2.68
N THR A 434 -9.73 -1.60 -2.61
CA THR A 434 -10.96 -1.67 -1.80
C THR A 434 -10.76 -2.12 -0.36
N LYS A 435 -9.53 -2.49 0.05
CA LYS A 435 -9.31 -3.15 1.36
C LYS A 435 -8.02 -2.76 2.09
N ALA A 436 -7.55 -1.51 1.96
CA ALA A 436 -6.35 -1.09 2.71
C ALA A 436 -6.55 -1.01 4.24
N ALA A 437 -7.72 -1.45 4.71
CA ALA A 437 -7.93 -1.99 6.04
C ALA A 437 -8.91 -3.18 5.96
N MET A 438 -8.53 -4.32 5.38
CA MET A 438 -9.15 -5.60 5.78
C MET A 438 -9.24 -5.63 7.31
N LYS A 439 -10.24 -6.29 7.91
CA LYS A 439 -10.40 -6.42 9.37
C LYS A 439 -9.16 -7.03 10.05
N ARG A 440 -8.24 -6.16 10.41
CA ARG A 440 -6.88 -6.44 10.85
C ARG A 440 -6.85 -6.97 12.29
N GLU A 441 -7.50 -8.10 12.51
CA GLU A 441 -7.34 -8.92 13.72
C GLU A 441 -6.00 -9.65 13.67
N ALA A 442 -5.56 -10.11 14.85
CA ALA A 442 -4.19 -10.49 15.14
C ALA A 442 -3.76 -11.73 14.35
N PHE A 443 -3.28 -11.56 13.12
CA PHE A 443 -2.49 -12.58 12.42
C PHE A 443 -1.05 -12.59 12.95
N ASN A 444 -0.31 -13.69 12.74
CA ASN A 444 1.05 -13.81 13.25
C ASN A 444 1.87 -12.60 12.77
N THR A 445 2.33 -11.79 13.71
CA THR A 445 3.17 -10.65 13.35
C THR A 445 4.56 -11.21 13.20
N GLY A 446 4.98 -11.46 11.95
CA GLY A 446 6.36 -11.80 11.62
C GLY A 446 7.37 -10.80 12.24
N PRO A 447 8.67 -10.95 11.94
CA PRO A 447 9.71 -10.10 12.53
C PRO A 447 9.33 -8.61 12.41
N ARG A 448 9.24 -7.94 13.56
CA ARG A 448 8.88 -6.50 13.62
C ARG A 448 9.81 -5.68 12.74
N LEU A 449 9.23 -4.69 12.08
CA LEU A 449 10.04 -3.83 11.22
C LEU A 449 11.00 -2.99 12.05
N ARG A 450 12.25 -2.94 11.60
CA ARG A 450 13.23 -2.05 12.22
C ARG A 450 13.04 -0.64 11.68
N MET A 451 12.87 0.31 12.59
CA MET A 451 12.89 1.72 12.25
C MET A 451 14.34 2.20 12.22
N VAL A 452 14.74 2.83 11.13
CA VAL A 452 16.09 3.38 10.97
C VAL A 452 16.03 4.87 10.67
N ASN A 453 16.95 5.64 11.22
CA ASN A 453 17.08 7.06 10.89
C ASN A 453 17.60 7.24 9.45
N ALA A 454 17.74 8.50 9.02
CA ALA A 454 18.22 8.82 7.67
C ALA A 454 19.64 8.32 7.35
N SER A 455 20.46 7.99 8.37
CA SER A 455 21.79 7.39 8.21
C SER A 455 21.76 5.85 8.15
N GLY A 456 20.59 5.23 8.32
CA GLY A 456 20.43 3.77 8.36
C GLY A 456 20.72 3.14 9.72
N THR A 457 20.86 3.94 10.78
CA THR A 457 21.05 3.46 12.16
C THR A 457 19.70 3.21 12.81
N ASP A 458 19.58 2.13 13.60
CA ASP A 458 18.36 1.84 14.38
C ASP A 458 17.98 3.01 15.30
N VAL A 459 16.68 3.19 15.48
CA VAL A 459 16.08 4.26 16.31
C VAL A 459 15.46 3.69 17.57
#